data_AF-A0A6V7XV78-F1
#
_entry.id   AF-A0A6V7XV78-F1
#
_cell.length_a   1.000
_cell.length_b   1.000
_cell.length_c   1.000
_cell.angle_alpha   90.00
_cell.angle_beta   90.00
_cell.angle_gamma   90.00
#
_symmetry.space_group_name_H-M   'P 1'
#
loop_
_entity.id
_entity.type
_entity.pdbx_description
1 polymer ?
#
loop_
_entity_poly.entity_id
_entity_poly.type
_entity_poly.pdbx_seq_one_letter_code
_entity_poly.pdbx_strand_id
1 'polypeptide(L)'
;MMSEQTQLATANESISASLHYYQQYVWLLKKLATPKLSLTGTLFTQILSTIHECISYLRAHPEQNEAEQYIHKYEQCLSRSLTAIKAGVLADLESCRQDVLYRQSRFAAPSQEGSGRPGILSCVDNDDTFALLYGIFGVKANAIRNAFQQAFQFFATYPEYQTIVSECEQEYFSIRNQLLRPIVQATLQALCLRHQNSSCTLTRDGCTFLLRLCDDELRLYKQFFCFGF
;
A
#
# COMPACT_ATOMS: atom_id res chain seq x y z
N MET A 1 -25.41 -53.68 -8.07
CA MET A 1 -24.92 -53.67 -6.66
C MET A 1 -23.56 -52.99 -6.46
N MET A 2 -22.38 -53.59 -6.70
CA MET A 2 -21.11 -52.88 -6.42
C MET A 2 -20.92 -51.61 -7.26
N SER A 3 -21.31 -51.65 -8.55
CA SER A 3 -21.26 -50.48 -9.46
C SER A 3 -22.24 -49.36 -9.08
N GLU A 4 -23.40 -49.70 -8.51
CA GLU A 4 -24.38 -48.69 -8.06
C GLU A 4 -23.95 -48.07 -6.73
N GLN A 5 -23.36 -48.87 -5.83
CA GLN A 5 -22.79 -48.33 -4.58
C GLN A 5 -21.61 -47.40 -4.85
N THR A 6 -20.77 -47.71 -5.83
CA THR A 6 -19.68 -46.79 -6.23
C THR A 6 -20.25 -45.52 -6.87
N GLN A 7 -21.21 -45.62 -7.79
CA GLN A 7 -21.86 -44.44 -8.38
C GLN A 7 -22.55 -43.54 -7.35
N LEU A 8 -23.25 -44.13 -6.37
CA LEU A 8 -23.89 -43.38 -5.27
C LEU A 8 -22.85 -42.74 -4.34
N ALA A 9 -21.74 -43.42 -4.06
CA ALA A 9 -20.65 -42.85 -3.27
C ALA A 9 -20.01 -41.65 -4.00
N THR A 10 -19.71 -41.77 -5.30
CA THR A 10 -19.16 -40.68 -6.11
C THR A 10 -20.13 -39.50 -6.23
N ALA A 11 -21.43 -39.76 -6.38
CA ALA A 11 -22.45 -38.72 -6.39
C ALA A 11 -22.59 -38.01 -5.03
N ASN A 12 -22.47 -38.74 -3.92
CA ASN A 12 -22.53 -38.15 -2.59
C ASN A 12 -21.28 -37.33 -2.25
N GLU A 13 -20.12 -37.75 -2.74
CA GLU A 13 -18.87 -36.98 -2.66
C GLU A 13 -18.95 -35.69 -3.50
N SER A 14 -19.52 -35.73 -4.70
CA SER A 14 -19.68 -34.54 -5.53
C SER A 14 -20.68 -33.54 -4.94
N ILE A 15 -21.78 -34.02 -4.34
CA ILE A 15 -22.74 -33.18 -3.62
C ILE A 15 -22.09 -32.57 -2.38
N SER A 16 -21.38 -33.36 -1.57
CA SER A 16 -20.70 -32.88 -0.36
C SER A 16 -19.60 -31.86 -0.68
N ALA A 17 -18.83 -32.09 -1.75
CA ALA A 17 -17.82 -31.16 -2.23
C ALA A 17 -18.47 -29.85 -2.68
N SER A 18 -19.54 -29.93 -3.48
CA SER A 18 -20.29 -28.74 -3.91
C SER A 18 -20.79 -27.96 -2.70
N LEU A 19 -21.44 -28.63 -1.75
CA LEU A 19 -22.02 -28.03 -0.53
C LEU A 19 -20.95 -27.33 0.33
N HIS A 20 -19.74 -27.88 0.40
CA HIS A 20 -18.60 -27.24 1.06
C HIS A 20 -18.25 -25.88 0.41
N TYR A 21 -18.14 -25.78 -0.92
CA TYR A 21 -17.87 -24.51 -1.60
C TYR A 21 -19.00 -23.48 -1.40
N TYR A 22 -20.25 -23.92 -1.47
CA TYR A 22 -21.41 -23.09 -1.14
C TYR A 22 -21.31 -22.48 0.28
N GLN A 23 -20.93 -23.28 1.27
CA GLN A 23 -20.74 -22.82 2.66
C GLN A 23 -19.57 -21.84 2.78
N GLN A 24 -18.46 -22.10 2.10
CA GLN A 24 -17.30 -21.20 2.13
C GLN A 24 -17.60 -19.83 1.52
N TYR A 25 -18.40 -19.77 0.46
CA TYR A 25 -18.83 -18.49 -0.12
C TYR A 25 -19.67 -17.66 0.86
N VAL A 26 -20.63 -18.28 1.55
CA VAL A 26 -21.46 -17.59 2.56
C VAL A 26 -20.59 -17.10 3.73
N TRP A 27 -19.63 -17.91 4.16
CA TRP A 27 -18.66 -17.52 5.19
C TRP A 27 -17.83 -16.31 4.75
N LEU A 28 -17.27 -16.34 3.53
CA LEU A 28 -16.48 -15.23 2.97
C LEU A 28 -17.27 -13.93 2.94
N LEU A 29 -18.49 -13.94 2.41
CA LEU A 29 -19.34 -12.75 2.34
C LEU A 29 -19.58 -12.13 3.72
N LYS A 30 -19.87 -12.95 4.73
CA LYS A 30 -20.10 -12.49 6.10
C LYS A 30 -18.84 -11.87 6.70
N LYS A 31 -17.67 -12.47 6.46
CA LYS A 31 -16.40 -11.96 6.98
C LYS A 31 -15.96 -10.68 6.27
N LEU A 32 -16.09 -10.61 4.94
CA LEU A 32 -15.85 -9.40 4.15
C LEU A 32 -16.77 -8.24 4.51
N ALA A 33 -17.98 -8.51 4.99
CA ALA A 33 -18.91 -7.49 5.48
C ALA A 33 -18.60 -6.99 6.90
N THR A 34 -17.58 -7.53 7.57
CA THR A 34 -17.24 -7.13 8.95
C THR A 34 -16.66 -5.70 8.95
N PRO A 35 -17.27 -4.76 9.70
CA PRO A 35 -16.71 -3.42 9.81
C PRO A 35 -15.35 -3.46 10.51
N LYS A 36 -14.37 -2.69 10.01
CA LYS A 36 -12.98 -2.63 10.52
C LYS A 36 -12.19 -3.94 10.36
N LEU A 37 -12.36 -4.63 9.25
CA LEU A 37 -11.48 -5.76 8.89
C LEU A 37 -10.02 -5.29 8.83
N SER A 38 -9.17 -5.86 9.68
CA SER A 38 -7.74 -5.55 9.67
C SER A 38 -7.09 -6.19 8.44
N LEU A 39 -6.64 -5.37 7.51
CA LEU A 39 -5.97 -5.79 6.26
C LEU A 39 -4.64 -6.52 6.52
N THR A 40 -4.07 -6.35 7.71
CA THR A 40 -2.85 -7.05 8.14
C THR A 40 -3.16 -8.22 9.09
N GLY A 41 -4.43 -8.49 9.39
CA GLY A 41 -4.84 -9.50 10.36
C GLY A 41 -4.91 -10.91 9.79
N THR A 42 -4.78 -11.91 10.66
CA THR A 42 -4.87 -13.34 10.32
C THR A 42 -6.18 -13.70 9.62
N LEU A 43 -7.29 -13.05 9.98
CA LEU A 43 -8.58 -13.26 9.34
C LEU A 43 -8.57 -12.86 7.85
N PHE A 44 -7.89 -11.77 7.50
CA PHE A 44 -7.81 -11.33 6.11
C PHE A 44 -6.94 -12.27 5.28
N THR A 45 -5.82 -12.74 5.84
CA THR A 45 -5.01 -13.80 5.22
C THR A 45 -5.81 -15.09 5.01
N GLN A 46 -6.66 -15.48 5.97
CA GLN A 46 -7.56 -16.63 5.83
C GLN A 46 -8.57 -16.41 4.69
N ILE A 47 -9.19 -15.23 4.59
CA ILE A 47 -10.10 -14.90 3.49
C ILE A 47 -9.39 -15.07 2.13
N LEU A 48 -8.19 -14.51 1.97
CA LEU A 48 -7.44 -14.56 0.72
C LEU A 48 -7.00 -15.99 0.35
N SER A 49 -6.49 -16.76 1.32
CA SER A 49 -6.11 -18.17 1.11
C SER A 49 -7.32 -19.03 0.74
N THR A 50 -8.45 -18.90 1.44
CA THR A 50 -9.67 -19.63 1.11
C THR A 50 -10.17 -19.28 -0.29
N ILE A 51 -10.13 -18.01 -0.70
CA ILE A 51 -10.47 -17.60 -2.08
C ILE A 51 -9.54 -18.29 -3.08
N HIS A 52 -8.24 -18.26 -2.85
CA HIS A 52 -7.24 -18.87 -3.73
C HIS A 52 -7.43 -20.39 -3.85
N GLU A 53 -7.64 -21.09 -2.74
CA GLU A 53 -7.89 -22.54 -2.70
C GLU A 53 -9.19 -22.90 -3.44
N CYS A 54 -10.27 -22.16 -3.22
CA CYS A 54 -11.56 -22.41 -3.88
C CYS A 54 -11.47 -22.20 -5.40
N ILE A 55 -10.84 -21.10 -5.84
CA ILE A 55 -10.64 -20.83 -7.28
C ILE A 55 -9.76 -21.92 -7.91
N SER A 56 -8.66 -22.30 -7.23
CA SER A 56 -7.73 -23.31 -7.75
C SER A 56 -8.39 -24.69 -7.88
N TYR A 57 -9.18 -25.10 -6.88
CA TYR A 57 -9.89 -26.36 -6.93
C TYR A 57 -10.96 -26.39 -8.03
N LEU A 58 -11.77 -25.33 -8.15
CA LEU A 58 -12.84 -25.27 -9.15
C LEU A 58 -12.29 -25.23 -10.57
N ARG A 59 -11.16 -24.56 -10.80
CA ARG A 59 -10.46 -24.58 -12.11
C ARG A 59 -9.89 -25.95 -12.45
N ALA A 60 -9.53 -26.77 -11.45
CA ALA A 60 -9.05 -28.13 -11.65
C ALA A 60 -10.18 -29.13 -11.93
N HIS A 61 -11.45 -28.80 -11.63
CA HIS A 61 -12.61 -29.67 -11.82
C HIS A 61 -13.71 -28.99 -12.66
N PRO A 62 -13.44 -28.67 -13.95
CA PRO A 62 -14.39 -27.96 -14.81
C PRO A 62 -15.62 -28.79 -15.19
N GLU A 63 -15.63 -30.10 -14.93
CA GLU A 63 -16.75 -31.01 -15.24
C GLU A 63 -18.00 -30.75 -14.38
N GLN A 64 -17.89 -29.95 -13.32
CA GLN A 64 -19.05 -29.54 -12.52
C GLN A 64 -19.80 -28.40 -13.23
N ASN A 65 -21.07 -28.63 -13.57
CA ASN A 65 -21.95 -27.68 -14.26
C ASN A 65 -22.02 -26.27 -13.63
N GLU A 66 -21.68 -26.13 -12.35
CA GLU A 66 -21.78 -24.87 -11.60
C GLU A 66 -20.41 -24.24 -11.27
N ALA A 67 -19.30 -24.88 -11.65
CA ALA A 67 -17.95 -24.43 -11.29
C ALA A 67 -17.64 -23.01 -11.79
N GLU A 68 -17.99 -22.72 -13.05
CA GLU A 68 -17.75 -21.41 -13.66
C GLU A 68 -18.49 -20.27 -12.93
N GLN A 69 -19.75 -20.51 -12.54
CA GLN A 69 -20.54 -19.53 -11.79
C GLN A 69 -19.93 -19.26 -10.40
N TYR A 70 -19.39 -20.29 -9.75
CA TYR A 70 -18.74 -20.14 -8.45
C TYR A 70 -17.39 -19.46 -8.56
N ILE A 71 -16.60 -19.74 -9.59
CA ILE A 71 -15.34 -19.04 -9.87
C ILE A 71 -15.60 -17.54 -9.96
N HIS A 72 -16.59 -17.10 -10.74
CA HIS A 72 -16.93 -15.68 -10.85
C HIS A 72 -17.35 -15.05 -9.51
N LYS A 73 -18.09 -15.79 -8.67
CA LYS A 73 -18.44 -15.32 -7.32
C LYS A 73 -17.20 -15.14 -6.43
N TYR A 74 -16.24 -16.06 -6.49
CA TYR A 74 -14.98 -15.94 -5.74
C TYR A 74 -14.08 -14.83 -6.29
N GLU A 75 -14.03 -14.64 -7.61
CA GLU A 75 -13.34 -13.52 -8.26
C GLU A 75 -13.93 -12.18 -7.83
N GLN A 76 -15.26 -12.08 -7.67
CA GLN A 76 -15.90 -10.89 -7.11
C GLN A 76 -15.50 -10.66 -5.63
N CYS A 77 -15.40 -11.71 -4.81
CA CYS A 77 -14.88 -11.61 -3.45
C CYS A 77 -13.41 -11.17 -3.41
N LEU A 78 -12.61 -11.63 -4.38
CA LEU A 78 -11.22 -11.21 -4.54
C LEU A 78 -11.15 -9.72 -4.88
N SER A 79 -11.89 -9.27 -5.90
CA SER A 79 -11.95 -7.87 -6.31
C SER A 79 -12.33 -6.94 -5.15
N ARG A 80 -13.33 -7.35 -4.35
CA ARG A 80 -13.71 -6.62 -3.12
C ARG A 80 -12.59 -6.59 -2.09
N SER A 81 -11.90 -7.71 -1.88
CA SER A 81 -10.74 -7.79 -0.97
C SER A 81 -9.62 -6.85 -1.40
N LEU A 82 -9.26 -6.88 -2.69
CA LEU A 82 -8.19 -6.03 -3.24
C LEU A 82 -8.59 -4.55 -3.20
N THR A 83 -9.85 -4.22 -3.48
CA THR A 83 -10.38 -2.85 -3.34
C THR A 83 -10.29 -2.37 -1.89
N ALA A 84 -10.54 -3.24 -0.90
CA ALA A 84 -10.38 -2.91 0.50
C ALA A 84 -8.92 -2.63 0.87
N ILE A 85 -7.97 -3.39 0.33
CA ILE A 85 -6.52 -3.12 0.46
C ILE A 85 -6.20 -1.73 -0.10
N LYS A 86 -6.60 -1.46 -1.35
CA LYS A 86 -6.40 -0.16 -2.01
C LYS A 86 -6.91 0.97 -1.13
N ALA A 87 -8.17 0.91 -0.71
CA ALA A 87 -8.79 1.95 0.09
C ALA A 87 -8.06 2.18 1.42
N GLY A 88 -7.65 1.12 2.11
CA GLY A 88 -6.89 1.22 3.36
C GLY A 88 -5.51 1.85 3.16
N VAL A 89 -4.78 1.44 2.13
CA VAL A 89 -3.45 1.99 1.80
C VAL A 89 -3.54 3.47 1.43
N LEU A 90 -4.49 3.85 0.56
CA LEU A 90 -4.69 5.25 0.19
C LEU A 90 -5.05 6.11 1.41
N ALA A 91 -5.88 5.58 2.33
CA ALA A 91 -6.21 6.28 3.57
C ALA A 91 -4.99 6.45 4.50
N ASP A 92 -4.13 5.43 4.63
CA ASP A 92 -2.90 5.54 5.41
C ASP A 92 -1.90 6.54 4.80
N LEU A 93 -1.75 6.56 3.47
CA LEU A 93 -0.91 7.53 2.77
C LEU A 93 -1.42 8.97 2.95
N GLU A 94 -2.72 9.16 2.81
CA GLU A 94 -3.37 10.46 3.02
C GLU A 94 -3.25 10.91 4.49
N SER A 95 -3.37 9.99 5.44
CA SER A 95 -3.13 10.26 6.86
C SER A 95 -1.68 10.71 7.11
N CYS A 96 -0.69 10.08 6.45
CA CYS A 96 0.71 10.52 6.53
C CYS A 96 0.87 11.95 6.02
N ARG A 97 0.26 12.26 4.88
CA ARG A 97 0.29 13.61 4.29
C ARG A 97 -0.28 14.65 5.26
N GLN A 98 -1.44 14.36 5.85
CA GLN A 98 -2.09 15.25 6.80
C GLN A 98 -1.27 15.45 8.08
N ASP A 99 -0.65 14.39 8.63
CA ASP A 99 0.20 14.51 9.82
C ASP A 99 1.45 15.35 9.54
N VAL A 100 2.09 15.18 8.37
CA VAL A 100 3.21 16.03 7.95
C VAL A 100 2.79 17.49 7.87
N LEU A 101 1.71 17.80 7.15
CA LEU A 101 1.24 19.18 6.98
C LEU A 101 0.82 19.81 8.31
N TYR A 102 0.13 19.05 9.16
CA TYR A 102 -0.26 19.49 10.49
C TYR A 102 0.97 19.84 11.33
N ARG A 103 1.98 18.98 11.39
CA ARG A 103 3.19 19.25 12.18
C ARG A 103 4.02 20.39 11.59
N GLN A 104 4.18 20.45 10.28
CA GLN A 104 4.84 21.58 9.60
C GLN A 104 4.20 22.93 9.94
N SER A 105 2.86 22.99 10.00
CA SER A 105 2.15 24.22 10.38
C SER A 105 2.44 24.66 11.82
N ARG A 106 2.74 23.73 12.73
CA ARG A 106 3.10 24.03 14.12
C ARG A 106 4.53 24.56 14.27
N PHE A 107 5.47 24.10 13.42
CA PHE A 107 6.84 24.64 13.39
C PHE A 107 6.92 26.03 12.77
N ALA A 108 5.97 26.39 11.91
CA ALA A 108 5.87 27.72 11.30
C ALA A 108 5.17 28.77 12.18
N ALA A 109 4.62 28.39 13.33
CA ALA A 109 4.03 29.33 14.28
C ALA A 109 5.14 30.14 14.97
N PRO A 110 5.03 31.47 15.06
CA PRO A 110 6.09 32.30 15.66
C PRO A 110 6.21 31.95 17.14
N SER A 111 7.34 31.36 17.52
CA SER A 111 7.80 31.38 18.90
C SER A 111 7.87 32.86 19.34
N GLN A 112 7.08 33.21 20.35
CA GLN A 112 7.02 34.55 20.94
C GLN A 112 8.28 34.89 21.76
N GLU A 113 9.46 34.72 21.19
CA GLU A 113 10.72 35.12 21.83
C GLU A 113 11.55 35.99 20.88
N GLY A 114 11.16 37.26 20.82
CA GLY A 114 12.07 38.39 21.01
C GLY A 114 13.39 38.47 20.23
N SER A 115 13.42 38.28 18.91
CA SER A 115 14.50 38.89 18.11
C SER A 115 14.02 39.37 16.74
N GLY A 116 14.05 40.70 16.56
CA GLY A 116 13.62 41.39 15.35
C GLY A 116 14.57 41.17 14.18
N ARG A 117 14.35 40.11 13.41
CA ARG A 117 14.81 40.01 12.02
C ARG A 117 13.61 39.73 11.10
N PRO A 118 13.45 40.47 10.00
CA PRO A 118 12.32 40.29 9.09
C PRO A 118 12.40 38.90 8.43
N GLY A 119 11.24 38.25 8.34
CA GLY A 119 11.05 36.87 7.91
C GLY A 119 11.61 36.56 6.53
N ILE A 120 12.82 36.01 6.53
CA ILE A 120 13.19 34.94 5.60
C ILE A 120 12.87 33.68 6.38
N LEU A 121 12.08 32.79 5.79
CA LEU A 121 11.90 31.39 6.16
C LEU A 121 13.17 30.92 6.88
N SER A 122 13.19 31.03 8.21
CA SER A 122 14.39 30.72 8.97
C SER A 122 14.69 29.28 8.65
N CYS A 123 15.96 28.96 8.51
CA CYS A 123 16.52 27.63 8.63
C CYS A 123 15.87 26.83 9.78
N VAL A 124 14.62 26.39 9.62
CA VAL A 124 14.17 25.14 10.17
C VAL A 124 15.18 24.18 9.58
N ASP A 125 16.07 23.67 10.43
CA ASP A 125 17.14 22.80 10.00
C ASP A 125 16.54 21.80 9.03
N ASN A 126 17.00 21.82 7.77
CA ASN A 126 16.44 20.96 6.72
C ASN A 126 16.39 19.52 7.24
N ASP A 127 17.37 19.16 8.07
CA ASP A 127 17.49 17.89 8.78
C ASP A 127 16.26 17.56 9.65
N ASP A 128 15.71 18.50 10.41
CA ASP A 128 14.48 18.29 11.22
C ASP A 128 13.24 18.10 10.34
N THR A 129 13.17 18.86 9.24
CA THR A 129 12.06 18.74 8.28
C THR A 129 12.09 17.40 7.55
N PHE A 130 13.28 16.96 7.11
CA PHE A 130 13.47 15.65 6.50
C PHE A 130 13.26 14.52 7.51
N ALA A 131 13.75 14.64 8.75
CA ALA A 131 13.52 13.67 9.81
C ALA A 131 12.01 13.46 10.08
N LEU A 132 11.24 14.55 10.10
CA LEU A 132 9.78 14.51 10.22
C LEU A 132 9.14 13.78 9.01
N LEU A 133 9.50 14.18 7.79
CA LEU A 133 8.95 13.63 6.54
C LEU A 133 9.20 12.13 6.38
N TYR A 134 10.43 11.69 6.67
CA TYR A 134 10.81 10.29 6.56
C TYR A 134 10.34 9.47 7.76
N GLY A 135 10.33 10.06 8.96
CA GLY A 135 9.86 9.41 10.19
C GLY A 135 8.38 9.06 10.14
N ILE A 136 7.51 10.00 9.76
CA ILE A 136 6.05 9.75 9.68
C ILE A 136 5.73 8.62 8.68
N PHE A 137 6.29 8.71 7.48
CA PHE A 137 6.06 7.69 6.46
C PHE A 137 6.70 6.34 6.84
N GLY A 138 7.91 6.35 7.41
CA GLY A 138 8.61 5.15 7.84
C GLY A 138 7.83 4.32 8.87
N VAL A 139 7.13 4.98 9.81
CA VAL A 139 6.28 4.29 10.79
C VAL A 139 5.12 3.52 10.13
N LYS A 140 4.57 4.04 9.03
CA LYS A 140 3.44 3.42 8.31
C LYS A 140 3.87 2.42 7.24
N ALA A 141 5.11 2.49 6.78
CA ALA A 141 5.64 1.67 5.69
C ALA A 141 5.41 0.17 5.90
N ASN A 142 5.72 -0.36 7.10
CA ASN A 142 5.59 -1.79 7.38
C ASN A 142 4.13 -2.26 7.35
N ALA A 143 3.19 -1.45 7.82
CA ALA A 143 1.77 -1.79 7.82
C ALA A 143 1.22 -1.89 6.39
N ILE A 144 1.52 -0.89 5.55
CA ILE A 144 1.13 -0.88 4.13
C ILE A 144 1.78 -2.04 3.38
N ARG A 145 3.09 -2.27 3.59
CA ARG A 145 3.79 -3.39 2.97
C ARG A 145 3.15 -4.73 3.33
N ASN A 146 2.83 -4.95 4.61
CA ASN A 146 2.20 -6.19 5.07
C ASN A 146 0.82 -6.40 4.45
N ALA A 147 0.03 -5.34 4.24
CA ALA A 147 -1.28 -5.44 3.60
C ALA A 147 -1.16 -5.94 2.15
N PHE A 148 -0.19 -5.44 1.40
CA PHE A 148 0.09 -5.93 0.04
C PHE A 148 0.69 -7.33 0.02
N GLN A 149 1.59 -7.65 0.95
CA GLN A 149 2.29 -8.94 0.99
C GLN A 149 1.32 -10.11 1.18
N GLN A 150 0.24 -9.92 1.94
CA GLN A 150 -0.79 -10.96 2.11
C GLN A 150 -1.51 -11.30 0.81
N ALA A 151 -1.80 -10.30 -0.03
CA ALA A 151 -2.38 -10.54 -1.35
C ALA A 151 -1.33 -11.02 -2.36
N PHE A 152 -0.09 -10.53 -2.27
CA PHE A 152 1.02 -10.92 -3.13
C PHE A 152 1.23 -12.44 -3.14
N GLN A 153 1.22 -13.06 -1.96
CA GLN A 153 1.45 -14.49 -1.79
C GLN A 153 0.56 -15.38 -2.68
N PHE A 154 -0.67 -14.94 -2.95
CA PHE A 154 -1.67 -15.73 -3.68
C PHE A 154 -1.97 -15.19 -5.08
N PHE A 155 -1.80 -13.89 -5.30
CA PHE A 155 -2.36 -13.17 -6.44
C PHE A 155 -1.37 -12.29 -7.20
N ALA A 156 -0.04 -12.46 -7.01
CA ALA A 156 0.98 -11.65 -7.68
C ALA A 156 0.86 -11.61 -9.22
N THR A 157 0.36 -12.69 -9.83
CA THR A 157 0.17 -12.80 -11.29
C THR A 157 -1.18 -12.26 -11.78
N TYR A 158 -2.08 -11.85 -10.87
CA TYR A 158 -3.40 -11.36 -11.26
C TYR A 158 -3.29 -9.90 -11.74
N PRO A 159 -3.88 -9.54 -12.89
CA PRO A 159 -3.79 -8.19 -13.45
C PRO A 159 -4.47 -7.15 -12.55
N GLU A 160 -5.54 -7.52 -11.87
CA GLU A 160 -6.24 -6.64 -10.92
C GLU A 160 -5.35 -6.28 -9.73
N TYR A 161 -4.58 -7.25 -9.20
CA TYR A 161 -3.62 -6.99 -8.12
C TYR A 161 -2.54 -6.01 -8.58
N GLN A 162 -1.95 -6.23 -9.77
CA GLN A 162 -0.93 -5.35 -10.34
C GLN A 162 -1.47 -3.93 -10.57
N THR A 163 -2.71 -3.81 -11.06
CA THR A 163 -3.38 -2.51 -11.26
C THR A 163 -3.49 -1.75 -9.94
N ILE A 164 -3.98 -2.41 -8.89
CA ILE A 164 -4.17 -1.77 -7.57
C ILE A 164 -2.84 -1.35 -6.95
N VAL A 165 -1.80 -2.17 -7.07
CA VAL A 165 -0.45 -1.80 -6.61
C VAL A 165 0.04 -0.56 -7.37
N SER A 166 -0.07 -0.56 -8.70
CA SER A 166 0.34 0.59 -9.53
C SER A 166 -0.41 1.88 -9.17
N GLU A 167 -1.70 1.81 -8.87
CA GLU A 167 -2.48 2.99 -8.48
C GLU A 167 -2.03 3.52 -7.11
N CYS A 168 -1.73 2.64 -6.15
CA CYS A 168 -1.20 3.05 -4.85
C CYS A 168 0.21 3.63 -4.95
N GLU A 169 1.06 3.11 -5.83
CA GLU A 169 2.38 3.68 -6.12
C GLU A 169 2.27 5.08 -6.73
N GLN A 170 1.36 5.26 -7.69
CA GLN A 170 1.10 6.58 -8.30
C GLN A 170 0.65 7.60 -7.26
N GLU A 171 -0.27 7.22 -6.35
CA GLU A 171 -0.69 8.11 -5.27
C GLU A 171 0.47 8.42 -4.30
N TYR A 172 1.26 7.41 -3.94
CA TYR A 172 2.46 7.61 -3.11
C TYR A 172 3.39 8.65 -3.74
N PHE A 173 3.73 8.51 -5.03
CA PHE A 173 4.60 9.47 -5.72
C PHE A 173 3.97 10.86 -5.83
N SER A 174 2.66 10.94 -6.07
CA SER A 174 1.91 12.20 -6.09
C SER A 174 2.05 12.95 -4.77
N ILE A 175 1.79 12.27 -3.65
CA ILE A 175 1.89 12.82 -2.30
C ILE A 175 3.34 13.24 -1.98
N ARG A 176 4.32 12.37 -2.26
CA ARG A 176 5.74 12.69 -2.01
C ARG A 176 6.20 13.90 -2.81
N ASN A 177 5.86 13.98 -4.09
CA ASN A 177 6.19 15.14 -4.94
C ASN A 177 5.54 16.43 -4.40
N GLN A 178 4.28 16.39 -3.96
CA GLN A 178 3.62 17.55 -3.38
C GLN A 178 4.31 18.06 -2.11
N LEU A 179 4.76 17.14 -1.24
CA LEU A 179 5.42 17.49 0.02
C LEU A 179 6.87 17.96 -0.19
N LEU A 180 7.61 17.33 -1.10
CA LEU A 180 9.05 17.59 -1.30
C LEU A 180 9.31 18.77 -2.22
N ARG A 181 8.51 18.96 -3.28
CA ARG A 181 8.73 20.04 -4.27
C ARG A 181 8.98 21.42 -3.65
N PRO A 182 8.14 21.94 -2.72
CA PRO A 182 8.38 23.27 -2.15
C PRO A 182 9.68 23.32 -1.33
N ILE A 183 10.03 22.24 -0.63
CA ILE A 183 11.26 22.16 0.17
C ILE A 183 12.48 22.17 -0.75
N VAL A 184 12.48 21.30 -1.78
CA VAL A 184 13.56 21.23 -2.77
C VAL A 184 13.76 22.56 -3.48
N GLN A 185 12.68 23.23 -3.90
CA GLN A 185 12.76 24.55 -4.52
C GLN A 185 13.36 25.59 -3.58
N ALA A 186 12.91 25.64 -2.32
CA ALA A 186 13.45 26.56 -1.33
C ALA A 186 14.93 26.28 -1.03
N THR A 187 15.32 25.01 -0.85
CA THR A 187 16.72 24.62 -0.61
C THR A 187 17.62 24.97 -1.79
N LEU A 188 17.19 24.68 -3.03
CA LEU A 188 17.95 25.03 -4.23
C LEU A 188 18.07 26.54 -4.40
N GLN A 189 17.01 27.31 -4.16
CA GLN A 189 17.06 28.77 -4.19
C GLN A 189 18.02 29.32 -3.13
N ALA A 190 18.01 28.78 -1.92
CA ALA A 190 18.94 29.15 -0.86
C ALA A 190 20.40 28.82 -1.23
N LEU A 191 20.66 27.67 -1.86
CA LEU A 191 21.99 27.31 -2.37
C LEU A 191 22.45 28.27 -3.48
N CYS A 192 21.57 28.61 -4.42
CA CYS A 192 21.84 29.60 -5.46
C CYS A 192 22.20 30.96 -4.85
N LEU A 193 21.45 31.42 -3.85
CA LEU A 193 21.71 32.68 -3.16
C LEU A 193 23.01 32.64 -2.33
N ARG A 194 23.36 31.50 -1.75
CA ARG A 194 24.58 31.32 -0.96
C ARG A 194 25.84 31.30 -1.83
N HIS A 195 25.75 30.71 -3.01
CA HIS A 195 26.88 30.44 -3.90
C HIS A 195 26.85 31.25 -5.20
N GLN A 196 26.27 32.46 -5.17
CA GLN A 196 26.10 33.32 -6.35
C GLN A 196 27.41 33.56 -7.13
N ASN A 197 28.54 33.58 -6.43
CA ASN A 197 29.86 33.88 -7.00
C ASN A 197 30.70 32.64 -7.34
N SER A 198 30.20 31.42 -7.10
CA SER A 198 30.93 30.18 -7.38
C SER A 198 30.02 29.10 -7.93
N SER A 199 29.96 29.01 -9.26
CA SER A 199 29.21 27.97 -9.96
C SER A 199 29.70 26.56 -9.58
N CYS A 200 31.01 26.38 -9.37
CA CYS A 200 31.56 25.09 -8.98
C CYS A 200 31.05 24.63 -7.60
N THR A 201 31.04 25.54 -6.61
CA THR A 201 30.53 25.22 -5.28
C THR A 201 29.02 24.99 -5.30
N LEU A 202 28.28 25.80 -6.06
CA LEU A 202 26.84 25.63 -6.27
C LEU A 202 26.51 24.25 -6.84
N THR A 203 27.17 23.85 -7.93
CA THR A 203 26.94 22.55 -8.58
C THR A 203 27.28 21.41 -7.63
N ARG A 204 28.43 21.45 -6.95
CA ARG A 204 28.84 20.38 -6.03
C ARG A 204 27.84 20.21 -4.88
N ASP A 205 27.46 21.30 -4.22
CA ASP A 205 26.57 21.25 -3.07
C ASP A 205 25.14 20.88 -3.50
N GLY A 206 24.66 21.41 -4.64
CA GLY A 206 23.36 21.07 -5.23
C GLY A 206 23.25 19.61 -5.65
N CYS A 207 24.26 19.07 -6.34
CA CYS A 207 24.30 17.65 -6.70
C CYS A 207 24.36 16.75 -5.46
N THR A 208 25.17 17.12 -4.46
CA THR A 208 25.25 16.35 -3.21
C THR A 208 23.90 16.29 -2.50
N PHE A 209 23.18 17.42 -2.46
CA PHE A 209 21.83 17.47 -1.89
C PHE A 209 20.85 16.58 -2.67
N LEU A 210 20.79 16.71 -3.99
CA LEU A 210 19.87 15.92 -4.83
C LEU A 210 20.16 14.42 -4.76
N LEU A 211 21.43 14.01 -4.74
CA LEU A 211 21.81 12.60 -4.60
C LEU A 211 21.34 12.01 -3.27
N ARG A 212 21.56 12.73 -2.15
CA ARG A 212 21.07 12.30 -0.84
C ARG A 212 19.55 12.18 -0.82
N LEU A 213 18.85 13.17 -1.37
CA LEU A 213 17.39 13.14 -1.48
C LEU A 213 16.90 11.93 -2.28
N CYS A 214 17.54 11.63 -3.42
CA CYS A 214 17.21 10.45 -4.22
C CYS A 214 17.45 9.15 -3.46
N ASP A 215 18.56 9.04 -2.72
CA ASP A 215 18.86 7.86 -1.89
C ASP A 215 17.83 7.69 -0.78
N ASP A 216 17.45 8.76 -0.10
CA ASP A 216 16.45 8.73 0.97
C ASP A 216 15.05 8.38 0.45
N GLU A 217 14.62 8.96 -0.67
CA GLU A 217 13.34 8.59 -1.32
C GLU A 217 13.34 7.13 -1.77
N LEU A 218 14.43 6.66 -2.38
CA LEU A 218 14.53 5.26 -2.81
C LEU A 218 14.50 4.31 -1.61
N ARG A 219 15.21 4.65 -0.53
CA ARG A 219 15.22 3.88 0.71
C ARG A 219 13.83 3.83 1.34
N LEU A 220 13.09 4.94 1.34
CA LEU A 220 11.73 4.98 1.85
C LEU A 220 10.80 4.14 0.96
N TYR A 221 10.81 4.33 -0.36
CA TYR A 221 9.97 3.59 -1.31
C TYR A 221 10.14 2.07 -1.15
N LYS A 222 11.39 1.59 -1.00
CA LYS A 222 11.68 0.18 -0.76
C LYS A 222 11.02 -0.38 0.52
N GLN A 223 10.79 0.45 1.53
CA GLN A 223 10.09 0.00 2.75
C GLN A 223 8.59 -0.25 2.53
N PHE A 224 7.98 0.37 1.51
CA PHE A 224 6.57 0.22 1.18
C PHE A 224 6.33 -0.88 0.15
N PHE A 225 7.07 -0.86 -0.97
CA PHE A 225 6.69 -1.59 -2.19
C PHE A 225 7.68 -2.69 -2.61
N CYS A 226 8.84 -2.83 -1.96
CA CYS A 226 9.71 -3.99 -2.19
C CYS A 226 9.29 -5.17 -1.30
N PHE A 227 8.65 -6.16 -1.93
CA PHE A 227 8.23 -7.42 -1.32
C PHE A 227 9.35 -8.46 -1.38
N GLY A 228 10.40 -8.25 -0.59
CA GLY A 228 11.51 -9.21 -0.45
C GLY A 228 12.50 -9.20 -1.62
N PHE A 229 13.79 -9.21 -1.28
CA PHE A 229 14.87 -9.74 -2.12
C PHE A 229 15.18 -11.16 -1.65
#